data_AF-A0A7S2S7Q9-F1
#
_entry.id   AF-A0A7S2S7Q9-F1
#
_cell.length_a   1.000
_cell.length_b   1.000
_cell.length_c   1.000
_cell.angle_alpha   90.00
_cell.angle_beta   90.00
_cell.angle_gamma   90.00
#
_symmetry.space_group_name_H-M   'P 1'
#
loop_
_entity.id
_entity.type
_entity.pdbx_description
1 polymer ?
#
loop_
_entity_poly.entity_id
_entity_poly.type
_entity_poly.pdbx_seq_one_letter_code
_entity_poly.pdbx_strand_id
1 'polypeptide(L)'
;ISEPSLRSLKLHMLNQGLPFVGFGIMDNAILIWAGDQIDVSLGVMLGTSTMCAAAVGNIISDLAGVALGTVIEDLCAKLGLPAARLTNAQRQLRNVRFAGQLGTAIGLTIGCIIG
;
A
#
# COMPACT_ATOMS: atom_id res chain seq x y z
N ILE A 1 11.01 10.69 -27.89
CA ILE A 1 11.35 10.37 -26.48
C ILE A 1 11.91 8.96 -26.48
N SER A 2 13.12 8.75 -25.99
CA SER A 2 13.69 7.40 -25.90
C SER A 2 13.04 6.61 -24.76
N GLU A 3 12.68 5.36 -25.05
CA GLU A 3 12.12 4.47 -24.03
C GLU A 3 13.16 4.22 -22.92
N PRO A 4 12.73 4.21 -21.65
CA PRO A 4 13.62 3.93 -20.54
C PRO A 4 14.09 2.47 -20.57
N SER A 5 15.32 2.24 -20.09
CA SER A 5 15.87 0.89 -20.00
C SER A 5 15.01 -0.01 -19.09
N LEU A 6 14.99 -1.32 -19.38
CA LEU A 6 14.28 -2.30 -18.55
C LEU A 6 14.75 -2.28 -17.08
N ARG A 7 16.02 -1.96 -16.82
CA ARG A 7 16.56 -1.82 -15.47
C ARG A 7 15.93 -0.63 -14.75
N SER A 8 15.84 0.52 -15.40
CA SER A 8 15.18 1.72 -14.86
C SER A 8 13.70 1.47 -14.59
N LEU A 9 13.03 0.69 -15.44
CA LEU A 9 11.63 0.34 -15.27
C LEU A 9 11.43 -0.58 -14.05
N LYS A 10 12.21 -1.66 -13.93
CA LYS A 10 12.17 -2.55 -12.74
C LYS A 10 12.46 -1.80 -11.45
N LEU A 11 13.44 -0.90 -11.48
CA LEU A 11 13.77 -0.07 -10.32
C LEU A 11 12.64 0.90 -9.97
N HIS A 12 11.92 1.43 -10.97
CA HIS A 12 10.73 2.24 -10.76
C HIS A 12 9.60 1.42 -10.12
N MET A 13 9.39 0.19 -10.59
CA MET A 13 8.41 -0.74 -9.99
C MET A 13 8.72 -1.01 -8.51
N LEU A 14 9.98 -1.29 -8.17
CA LEU A 14 10.39 -1.55 -6.80
C LEU A 14 10.22 -0.32 -5.90
N ASN A 15 10.62 0.86 -6.38
CA ASN A 15 10.46 2.10 -5.63
C ASN A 15 8.99 2.46 -5.37
N GLN A 16 8.08 2.14 -6.30
CA GLN A 16 6.65 2.36 -6.12
C GLN A 16 5.99 1.25 -5.29
N GLY A 17 6.48 0.02 -5.38
CA GLY A 17 5.89 -1.13 -4.68
C GLY A 17 6.26 -1.19 -3.20
N LEU A 18 7.50 -0.84 -2.82
CA LEU A 18 7.97 -1.02 -1.45
C LEU A 18 7.13 -0.27 -0.40
N PRO A 19 6.78 1.02 -0.59
CA PRO A 19 5.90 1.71 0.36
C PRO A 19 4.53 1.02 0.48
N PHE A 20 4.01 0.47 -0.63
CA PHE A 20 2.73 -0.23 -0.62
C PHE A 20 2.79 -1.61 0.06
N VAL A 21 3.96 -2.23 0.17
CA VAL A 21 4.13 -3.41 1.06
C VAL A 21 3.90 -3.00 2.50
N GLY A 22 4.54 -1.90 2.95
CA GLY A 22 4.36 -1.38 4.31
C GLY A 22 2.92 -0.95 4.57
N PHE A 23 2.28 -0.28 3.59
CA PHE A 23 0.87 0.07 3.65
C PHE A 23 -0.01 -1.17 3.78
N GLY A 24 0.18 -2.19 2.94
CA GLY A 24 -0.65 -3.41 2.96
C GLY A 24 -0.53 -4.22 4.25
N ILE A 25 0.68 -4.29 4.85
CA ILE A 25 0.88 -4.94 6.15
C ILE A 25 0.06 -4.23 7.23
N MET A 26 0.21 -2.91 7.29
CA MET A 26 -0.45 -2.10 8.29
C MET A 26 -1.97 -2.11 8.09
N ASP A 27 -2.43 -2.08 6.83
CA ASP A 27 -3.84 -2.11 6.48
C ASP A 27 -4.50 -3.41 6.96
N ASN A 28 -3.95 -4.58 6.61
CA ASN A 28 -4.53 -5.84 7.08
C ASN A 28 -4.40 -6.03 8.61
N ALA A 29 -3.29 -5.59 9.22
CA ALA A 29 -3.11 -5.69 10.67
C ALA A 29 -4.14 -4.84 11.44
N ILE A 30 -4.38 -3.61 11.00
CA ILE A 30 -5.36 -2.71 11.63
C ILE A 30 -6.77 -3.18 11.33
N LEU A 31 -7.07 -3.63 10.10
CA LEU A 31 -8.36 -4.24 9.76
C LEU A 31 -8.71 -5.38 10.71
N ILE A 32 -7.80 -6.33 10.90
CA ILE A 32 -8.04 -7.51 11.76
C ILE A 32 -8.22 -7.07 13.21
N TRP A 33 -7.34 -6.20 13.71
CA TRP A 33 -7.39 -5.75 15.10
C TRP A 33 -8.63 -4.89 15.40
N ALA A 34 -8.91 -3.90 14.56
CA ALA A 34 -10.08 -3.05 14.70
C ALA A 34 -11.37 -3.85 14.45
N GLY A 35 -11.37 -4.75 13.47
CA GLY A 35 -12.49 -5.63 13.16
C GLY A 35 -12.89 -6.50 14.34
N ASP A 36 -11.92 -7.16 15.00
CA ASP A 36 -12.17 -7.98 16.19
C ASP A 36 -12.72 -7.15 17.36
N GLN A 37 -12.11 -5.99 17.62
CA GLN A 37 -12.56 -5.08 18.69
C GLN A 37 -13.97 -4.53 18.44
N ILE A 38 -14.31 -4.24 17.18
CA ILE A 38 -15.61 -3.73 16.77
C ILE A 38 -16.66 -4.84 16.77
N ASP A 39 -16.32 -6.06 16.34
CA ASP A 39 -17.25 -7.19 16.34
C ASP A 39 -17.65 -7.56 17.78
N VAL A 40 -16.70 -7.59 18.71
CA VAL A 40 -16.98 -7.81 20.15
C VAL A 40 -17.82 -6.68 20.75
N SER A 41 -17.58 -5.42 20.35
CA SER A 41 -18.26 -4.26 20.94
C SER A 41 -19.65 -3.99 20.33
N LEU A 42 -19.80 -4.09 19.01
CA LEU A 42 -21.04 -3.81 18.27
C LEU A 42 -21.90 -5.06 18.06
N GLY A 43 -21.31 -6.24 17.95
CA GLY A 43 -22.06 -7.51 17.86
C GLY A 43 -22.89 -7.78 19.11
N VAL A 44 -22.41 -7.34 20.28
CA VAL A 44 -23.13 -7.45 21.56
C VAL A 44 -24.12 -6.31 21.78
N MET A 45 -23.85 -5.09 21.28
CA MET A 45 -24.70 -3.90 21.53
C MET A 45 -25.77 -3.62 20.47
N LEU A 46 -25.51 -3.89 19.19
CA LEU A 46 -26.35 -3.45 18.06
C LEU A 46 -26.88 -4.59 17.18
N GLY A 47 -26.48 -5.85 17.44
CA GLY A 47 -26.86 -7.00 16.60
C GLY A 47 -26.36 -6.88 15.15
N THR A 48 -25.29 -6.11 14.93
CA THR A 48 -24.70 -5.89 13.61
C THR A 48 -24.01 -7.13 13.09
N SER A 49 -24.04 -7.34 11.76
CA SER A 49 -23.35 -8.46 11.14
C SER A 49 -21.82 -8.31 11.21
N THR A 50 -21.11 -9.43 11.24
CA THR A 50 -19.64 -9.51 11.17
C THR A 50 -19.07 -8.77 9.94
N MET A 51 -19.82 -8.75 8.83
CA MET A 51 -19.46 -8.01 7.62
C MET A 51 -19.47 -6.48 7.82
N CYS A 52 -20.33 -5.96 8.70
CA CYS A 52 -20.37 -4.54 9.05
C CYS A 52 -19.15 -4.15 9.90
N ALA A 53 -18.77 -4.98 10.88
CA ALA A 53 -17.55 -4.78 11.66
C ALA A 53 -16.30 -4.77 10.77
N ALA A 54 -16.22 -5.69 9.80
CA ALA A 54 -15.14 -5.71 8.81
C ALA A 54 -15.11 -4.44 7.95
N ALA A 55 -16.27 -3.94 7.49
CA ALA A 55 -16.33 -2.71 6.71
C ALA A 55 -15.85 -1.49 7.50
N VAL A 56 -16.22 -1.39 8.79
CA VAL A 56 -15.73 -0.31 9.66
C VAL A 56 -14.24 -0.47 9.96
N GLY A 57 -13.78 -1.70 10.19
CA GLY A 57 -12.36 -2.02 10.34
C GLY A 57 -11.54 -1.55 9.14
N ASN A 58 -12.05 -1.77 7.91
CA ASN A 58 -11.37 -1.33 6.69
C ASN A 58 -11.28 0.19 6.59
N ILE A 59 -12.35 0.90 6.97
CA ILE A 59 -12.36 2.37 6.98
C ILE A 59 -11.34 2.94 7.97
N ILE A 60 -11.28 2.38 9.18
CA ILE A 60 -10.32 2.80 10.22
C ILE A 60 -8.90 2.53 9.74
N SER A 61 -8.72 1.35 9.14
CA SER A 61 -7.45 0.91 8.60
C SER A 61 -6.93 1.80 7.48
N ASP A 62 -7.76 2.12 6.49
CA ASP A 62 -7.43 3.03 5.39
C ASP A 62 -7.04 4.43 5.92
N LEU A 63 -7.75 4.93 6.94
CA LEU A 63 -7.47 6.22 7.54
C LEU A 63 -6.12 6.23 8.26
N ALA A 64 -5.81 5.17 9.01
CA ALA A 64 -4.50 4.97 9.62
C ALA A 64 -3.40 4.79 8.55
N GLY A 65 -3.71 4.05 7.49
CA GLY A 65 -3.02 3.97 6.19
C GLY A 65 -2.48 5.30 5.72
N VAL A 66 -3.40 6.23 5.49
CA VAL A 66 -3.11 7.58 5.00
C VAL A 66 -2.33 8.39 6.04
N ALA A 67 -2.71 8.33 7.32
CA ALA A 67 -2.05 9.08 8.38
C ALA A 67 -0.59 8.67 8.59
N LEU A 68 -0.30 7.37 8.48
CA LEU A 68 1.03 6.80 8.66
C LEU A 68 1.80 6.65 7.34
N GLY A 69 1.21 7.06 6.21
CA GLY A 69 1.85 6.99 4.89
C GLY A 69 3.21 7.71 4.86
N THR A 70 3.32 8.87 5.51
CA THR A 70 4.59 9.60 5.64
C THR A 70 5.65 8.82 6.42
N VAL A 71 5.25 8.09 7.46
CA VAL A 71 6.15 7.23 8.25
C VAL A 71 6.63 6.05 7.40
N ILE A 72 5.74 5.44 6.61
CA ILE A 72 6.09 4.36 5.69
C ILE A 72 7.08 4.85 4.62
N GLU A 73 6.85 6.04 4.06
CA GLU A 73 7.77 6.67 3.12
C GLU A 73 9.14 6.94 3.75
N ASP A 74 9.19 7.47 4.97
CA ASP A 74 10.44 7.73 5.70
C ASP A 74 11.20 6.44 6.01
N LEU A 75 10.51 5.37 6.38
CA LEU A 75 11.11 4.05 6.59
C LEU A 75 11.66 3.47 5.28
N CYS A 76 10.93 3.62 4.18
CA CYS A 76 11.39 3.21 2.86
C CYS A 76 12.61 4.04 2.40
N ALA A 77 12.64 5.33 2.70
CA ALA A 77 13.77 6.20 2.39
C ALA A 77 15.04 5.77 3.15
N LYS A 78 14.90 5.34 4.41
CA LYS A 78 16.01 4.80 5.21
C LYS A 78 16.61 3.52 4.65
N LEU A 79 15.84 2.73 3.89
CA LEU A 79 16.34 1.52 3.23
C LEU A 79 17.27 1.83 2.04
N GLY A 80 17.40 3.10 1.63
CA GLY A 80 18.45 3.55 0.72
C GLY A 80 18.36 2.95 -0.69
N LEU A 81 17.16 2.55 -1.13
CA LEU A 81 16.97 1.96 -2.44
C LEU A 81 17.37 2.94 -3.56
N PRO A 82 18.04 2.46 -4.62
CA PRO A 82 18.41 3.31 -5.73
C PRO A 82 17.16 3.88 -6.42
N ALA A 83 17.08 5.20 -6.53
CA ALA A 83 15.97 5.86 -7.21
C ALA A 83 16.07 5.66 -8.74
N ALA A 84 14.95 5.29 -9.37
CA ALA A 84 14.86 5.25 -10.82
C ALA A 84 15.02 6.65 -11.41
N ARG A 85 16.17 6.91 -12.04
CA ARG A 85 16.44 8.15 -12.78
C ARG A 85 15.63 8.15 -14.08
N LEU A 86 14.40 8.67 -14.00
CA LEU A 86 13.50 8.86 -15.14
C LEU A 86 13.26 10.35 -15.34
N THR A 87 13.35 10.83 -16.57
CA THR A 87 12.99 12.22 -16.89
C THR A 87 11.48 12.44 -16.76
N ASN A 88 11.05 13.68 -16.58
CA ASN A 88 9.62 14.03 -16.49
C ASN A 88 8.84 13.55 -17.73
N ALA A 89 9.44 13.67 -18.92
CA ALA A 89 8.86 13.15 -20.16
C ALA A 89 8.74 11.62 -20.17
N GLN A 90 9.70 10.89 -19.60
CA GLN A 90 9.66 9.43 -19.50
C GLN A 90 8.60 8.94 -18.50
N ARG A 91 8.38 9.66 -17.39
CA ARG A 91 7.34 9.31 -16.40
C ARG A 91 5.92 9.35 -16.99
N GLN A 92 5.70 10.16 -18.02
CA GLN A 92 4.41 10.25 -18.71
C GLN A 92 4.18 9.10 -19.71
N LEU A 93 5.20 8.31 -20.03
CA LEU A 93 5.04 7.16 -20.93
C LEU A 93 4.13 6.11 -20.29
N ARG A 94 3.21 5.57 -21.09
CA ARG A 94 2.24 4.55 -20.65
C ARG A 94 2.93 3.35 -20.01
N ASN A 95 4.06 2.90 -20.55
CA ASN A 95 4.82 1.77 -20.02
C ASN A 95 5.36 2.05 -18.61
N VAL A 96 5.80 3.27 -18.33
CA VAL A 96 6.32 3.67 -17.01
C VAL A 96 5.17 3.77 -16.00
N ARG A 97 4.04 4.36 -16.40
CA ARG A 97 2.84 4.43 -15.57
C ARG A 97 2.31 3.04 -15.22
N PHE A 98 2.24 2.16 -16.22
CA PHE A 98 1.77 0.78 -16.02
C PHE A 98 2.73 -0.02 -15.14
N ALA A 99 4.04 0.13 -15.34
CA ALA A 99 5.03 -0.47 -14.45
C ALA A 99 4.88 0.02 -13.01
N GLY A 100 4.71 1.34 -12.80
CA GLY A 100 4.45 1.90 -11.48
C GLY A 100 3.20 1.29 -10.83
N GLN A 101 2.09 1.24 -11.55
CA GLN A 101 0.84 0.64 -11.09
C GLN A 101 0.98 -0.85 -10.76
N LEU A 102 1.68 -1.61 -11.60
CA LEU A 102 1.99 -3.02 -11.33
C LEU A 102 2.86 -3.18 -10.07
N GLY A 103 3.87 -2.33 -9.91
CA GLY A 103 4.73 -2.31 -8.72
C GLY A 103 3.92 -2.06 -7.46
N THR A 104 3.04 -1.05 -7.47
CA THR A 104 2.10 -0.75 -6.40
C THR A 104 1.16 -1.92 -6.10
N ALA A 105 0.54 -2.53 -7.12
CA ALA A 105 -0.40 -3.63 -6.95
C ALA A 105 0.29 -4.88 -6.35
N ILE A 106 1.47 -5.22 -6.85
CA ILE A 106 2.28 -6.34 -6.33
C ILE A 106 2.71 -6.04 -4.89
N GLY A 107 3.19 -4.83 -4.63
CA GLY A 107 3.61 -4.39 -3.29
C GLY A 107 2.46 -4.50 -2.28
N LEU A 108 1.30 -3.94 -2.62
CA LEU A 108 0.10 -4.02 -1.79
C LEU A 108 -0.32 -5.46 -1.52
N THR A 109 -0.37 -6.30 -2.57
CA THR A 109 -0.76 -7.71 -2.45
C THR A 109 0.19 -8.46 -1.51
N ILE A 110 1.50 -8.28 -1.66
CA ILE A 110 2.50 -8.89 -0.76
C ILE A 110 2.32 -8.38 0.66
N GLY A 111 2.11 -7.08 0.84
CA GLY A 111 1.89 -6.48 2.14
C GLY A 111 0.68 -7.08 2.85
N CYS A 112 -0.46 -7.17 2.16
CA CYS A 112 -1.68 -7.78 2.67
C CYS A 112 -1.51 -9.27 2.99
N ILE A 113 -0.67 -10.02 2.26
CA ILE A 113 -0.41 -11.44 2.60
C ILE A 113 0.42 -11.57 3.88
N ILE A 114 1.29 -10.59 4.16
CA ILE A 114 2.17 -10.61 5.33
C ILE A 114 1.47 -10.11 6.59
N GLY A 115 0.63 -9.07 6.47
CA GLY A 115 -0.15 -8.49 7.58
C GLY A 115 -1.31 -9.37 7.99
#